data_AF-A0A1L9VWP0-F1
#
_entry.id   AF-A0A1L9VWP0-F1
#
_cell.length_a   1.000
_cell.length_b   1.000
_cell.length_c   1.000
_cell.angle_alpha   90.00
_cell.angle_beta   90.00
_cell.angle_gamma   90.00
#
_symmetry.space_group_name_H-M   'P 1'
#
loop_
_entity.id
_entity.type
_entity.pdbx_description
1 polymer ?
#
loop_
_entity_poly.entity_id
_entity_poly.type
_entity_poly.pdbx_seq_one_letter_code
_entity_poly.pdbx_strand_id
1 'polypeptide(L)'
;MTRDTYLKRSVGTLARRIKESRVLLVGAGGIGCELLKNLLLSGFGEIHIIDLDTIDLSNLNRQFLFRFEHIKKPKALVAKEVAHKFQPRAKLEAYHANIKDSQFNVDWFGGFDVAFNALDNLDARRYVNRMCLAAGVPLIESGTTGFNGQVQVIKKGQTECYDCNSKEVPKSFPVCTIRSTPSQPIHCIVWAKSYLFPELFGRSEDETEELDSSEDAENAEEIANLRREAQALKEIRQSMGSDEFARKVFEKVFKEDIERLRGMEDMWKTRNPPESLDFDKLEEVSSSVEATVSSNDQKVWSLAEDFVVFKDSLDRLSKRLRLLQETAMGDSHPILDFDKDDVDTLDFVAATANLRAAIFGIDPKSKFDTKQMAGNIIPAIATTNAMTAGLCVLQAMKVLKDDYANAKMVFLERSGARAINSDSLKPPNPNCPVCSVAMGRVEIDLRRATLNNLVEDVLRSQLRYGEEFSISNALGTIYDPDLEDNLPKKLRDLGVKDESFLTVVDEDDEPRVNLELIVKAPEDRSPLSNEEKPISLEKAIDIPRKPKAPTPAPPTLPETVSDTTGVKRKLEETEINQEDADVKRIHTNKAANGDDGTQPIVLDEADGGAILIDD
;
A
#
# COMPACT_ATOMS: atom_id res chain seq x y z
N MET A 1 -8.13 27.89 35.83
CA MET A 1 -7.23 28.40 34.77
C MET A 1 -7.73 27.91 33.42
N THR A 2 -7.58 28.69 32.34
CA THR A 2 -7.89 28.24 30.98
C THR A 2 -6.83 27.23 30.50
N ARG A 3 -7.23 26.24 29.69
CA ARG A 3 -6.30 25.22 29.13
C ARG A 3 -5.12 25.87 28.39
N ASP A 4 -5.42 26.92 27.61
CA ASP A 4 -4.48 27.74 26.84
C ASP A 4 -3.28 28.25 27.66
N THR A 5 -3.46 28.48 28.97
CA THR A 5 -2.38 28.98 29.86
C THR A 5 -1.23 27.98 30.01
N TYR A 6 -1.50 26.68 30.01
CA TYR A 6 -0.46 25.67 30.14
C TYR A 6 0.30 25.48 28.82
N LEU A 7 -0.41 25.39 27.69
CA LEU A 7 0.21 25.30 26.36
C LEU A 7 1.16 26.48 26.10
N LYS A 8 0.73 27.72 26.40
CA LYS A 8 1.57 28.92 26.24
C LYS A 8 2.81 28.93 27.15
N ARG A 9 2.79 28.22 28.29
CA ARG A 9 3.98 28.03 29.13
C ARG A 9 4.92 26.97 28.56
N SER A 10 4.40 25.87 28.03
CA SER A 10 5.20 24.75 27.51
C SER A 10 5.86 25.01 26.16
N VAL A 11 5.18 25.68 25.23
CA VAL A 11 5.69 25.93 23.85
C VAL A 11 5.85 27.41 23.49
N GLY A 12 5.61 28.33 24.43
CA GLY A 12 5.85 29.76 24.24
C GLY A 12 5.02 30.38 23.12
N THR A 13 5.68 31.06 22.18
CA THR A 13 5.06 31.73 21.03
C THR A 13 4.38 30.77 20.05
N LEU A 14 4.86 29.53 19.93
CA LEU A 14 4.29 28.51 19.05
C LEU A 14 2.82 28.21 19.38
N ALA A 15 2.40 28.38 20.64
CA ALA A 15 1.01 28.16 21.07
C ALA A 15 -0.01 28.99 20.27
N ARG A 16 0.40 30.14 19.71
CA ARG A 16 -0.44 30.94 18.81
C ARG A 16 -0.58 30.25 17.45
N ARG A 17 0.53 29.87 16.79
CA ARG A 17 0.52 29.26 15.46
C ARG A 17 -0.12 27.86 15.45
N ILE A 18 0.03 27.07 16.51
CA ILE A 18 -0.75 25.82 16.68
C ILE A 18 -2.26 26.13 16.68
N LYS A 19 -2.70 27.11 17.48
CA LYS A 19 -4.12 27.46 17.63
C LYS A 19 -4.72 28.13 16.38
N GLU A 20 -3.90 28.77 15.56
CA GLU A 20 -4.30 29.35 14.28
C GLU A 20 -4.21 28.34 13.11
N SER A 21 -3.43 27.26 13.25
CA SER A 21 -3.19 26.32 12.15
C SER A 21 -4.42 25.52 11.74
N ARG A 22 -4.55 25.35 10.43
CA ARG A 22 -5.53 24.49 9.75
C ARG A 22 -4.81 23.25 9.23
N VAL A 23 -5.14 22.08 9.75
CA VAL A 23 -4.43 20.82 9.43
C VAL A 23 -5.36 19.75 8.85
N LEU A 24 -4.79 18.91 7.98
CA LEU A 24 -5.47 17.78 7.35
C LEU A 24 -5.03 16.46 7.98
N LEU A 25 -5.98 15.62 8.39
CA LEU A 25 -5.76 14.27 8.89
C LEU A 25 -6.40 13.26 7.92
N VAL A 26 -5.56 12.53 7.18
CA VAL A 26 -5.99 11.49 6.24
C VAL A 26 -5.92 10.13 6.92
N GLY A 27 -7.08 9.53 7.17
CA GLY A 27 -7.28 8.31 7.95
C GLY A 27 -7.71 8.59 9.40
N ALA A 28 -8.83 8.00 9.80
CA ALA A 28 -9.41 8.02 11.16
C ALA A 28 -9.24 6.66 11.88
N GLY A 29 -8.41 5.76 11.34
CA GLY A 29 -8.08 4.45 11.90
C GLY A 29 -7.23 4.49 13.19
N GLY A 30 -6.35 3.50 13.37
CA GLY A 30 -5.58 3.30 14.61
C GLY A 30 -4.75 4.50 15.04
N ILE A 31 -3.86 4.96 14.16
CA ILE A 31 -3.08 6.20 14.38
C ILE A 31 -4.01 7.42 14.37
N GLY A 32 -5.00 7.46 13.46
CA GLY A 32 -5.89 8.61 13.27
C GLY A 32 -6.70 8.99 14.51
N CYS A 33 -7.30 8.01 15.20
CA CYS A 33 -8.00 8.22 16.47
C CYS A 33 -7.09 8.87 17.54
N GLU A 34 -5.89 8.32 17.71
CA GLU A 34 -4.90 8.80 18.68
C GLU A 34 -4.36 10.19 18.31
N LEU A 35 -4.12 10.43 17.03
CA LEU A 35 -3.60 11.68 16.47
C LEU A 35 -4.63 12.81 16.57
N LEU A 36 -5.90 12.57 16.25
CA LEU A 36 -6.98 13.54 16.42
C LEU A 36 -7.11 14.01 17.89
N LYS A 37 -7.03 13.07 18.85
CA LYS A 37 -6.92 13.39 20.28
C LYS A 37 -5.70 14.26 20.57
N ASN A 38 -4.52 13.86 20.09
CA ASN A 38 -3.26 14.53 20.41
C ASN A 38 -3.21 15.96 19.84
N LEU A 39 -3.75 16.18 18.63
CA LEU A 39 -3.90 17.51 18.02
C LEU A 39 -4.85 18.40 18.85
N LEU A 40 -6.05 17.91 19.16
CA LEU A 40 -7.05 18.67 19.93
C LEU A 40 -6.59 19.03 21.36
N LEU A 41 -5.91 18.09 22.04
CA LEU A 41 -5.36 18.32 23.38
C LEU A 41 -4.08 19.16 23.36
N SER A 42 -3.31 19.15 22.27
CA SER A 42 -2.20 20.08 22.03
C SER A 42 -2.66 21.48 21.58
N GLY A 43 -3.96 21.66 21.33
CA GLY A 43 -4.59 22.96 21.07
C GLY A 43 -4.63 23.39 19.61
N PHE A 44 -4.50 22.46 18.65
CA PHE A 44 -4.72 22.76 17.23
C PHE A 44 -6.14 23.31 17.00
N GLY A 45 -6.26 24.35 16.17
CA GLY A 45 -7.48 25.15 16.03
C GLY A 45 -8.51 24.59 15.05
N GLU A 46 -8.06 24.24 13.84
CA GLU A 46 -8.91 23.67 12.79
C GLU A 46 -8.32 22.36 12.26
N ILE A 47 -9.12 21.29 12.26
CA ILE A 47 -8.71 19.96 11.79
C ILE A 47 -9.77 19.44 10.81
N HIS A 48 -9.32 19.03 9.63
CA HIS A 48 -10.14 18.34 8.62
C HIS A 48 -9.79 16.86 8.66
N ILE A 49 -10.79 16.00 8.79
CA ILE A 49 -10.64 14.55 8.96
C ILE A 49 -11.25 13.87 7.74
N ILE A 50 -10.53 12.96 7.08
CA ILE A 50 -11.08 12.18 5.95
C ILE A 50 -10.81 10.70 6.12
N ASP A 51 -11.85 9.88 5.92
CA ASP A 51 -11.78 8.41 5.97
C ASP A 51 -12.93 7.81 5.16
N LEU A 52 -12.61 6.91 4.24
CA LEU A 52 -13.58 6.28 3.32
C LEU A 52 -14.32 5.09 3.93
N ASP A 53 -13.90 4.60 5.11
CA ASP A 53 -14.44 3.38 5.70
C ASP A 53 -15.61 3.62 6.67
N THR A 54 -16.33 2.54 6.96
CA THR A 54 -17.18 2.41 8.15
C THR A 54 -16.46 1.65 9.28
N ILE A 55 -16.97 1.80 10.51
CA ILE A 55 -16.40 1.20 11.72
C ILE A 55 -16.75 -0.29 11.77
N ASP A 56 -15.77 -1.16 12.01
CA ASP A 56 -16.01 -2.58 12.27
C ASP A 56 -15.74 -3.00 13.72
N LEU A 57 -16.28 -4.14 14.16
CA LEU A 57 -15.97 -4.76 15.45
C LEU A 57 -14.47 -4.99 15.61
N SER A 58 -13.79 -5.42 14.53
CA SER A 58 -12.34 -5.66 14.52
C SER A 58 -11.49 -4.41 14.82
N ASN A 59 -12.09 -3.22 14.77
CA ASN A 59 -11.42 -1.93 14.98
C ASN A 59 -11.35 -1.52 16.46
N LEU A 60 -12.31 -1.98 17.29
CA LEU A 60 -12.58 -1.42 18.62
C LEU A 60 -11.44 -1.62 19.63
N ASN A 61 -10.54 -2.59 19.40
CA ASN A 61 -9.38 -2.83 20.27
C ASN A 61 -8.30 -1.74 20.20
N ARG A 62 -8.31 -0.88 19.16
CA ARG A 62 -7.24 0.09 18.89
C ARG A 62 -7.70 1.44 18.34
N GLN A 63 -9.00 1.60 18.06
CA GLN A 63 -9.60 2.83 17.54
C GLN A 63 -10.53 3.42 18.61
N PHE A 64 -9.94 3.97 19.68
CA PHE A 64 -10.62 4.22 20.96
C PHE A 64 -11.74 5.29 20.92
N LEU A 65 -11.93 6.00 19.81
CA LEU A 65 -13.08 6.89 19.59
C LEU A 65 -14.37 6.08 19.32
N PHE A 66 -14.25 4.84 18.87
CA PHE A 66 -15.38 4.04 18.40
C PHE A 66 -15.92 3.08 19.48
N ARG A 67 -17.20 2.73 19.36
CA ARG A 67 -17.96 1.93 20.34
C ARG A 67 -18.82 0.92 19.57
N PHE A 68 -19.36 -0.07 20.27
CA PHE A 68 -20.22 -1.09 19.66
C PHE A 68 -21.44 -0.48 18.95
N GLU A 69 -22.05 0.56 19.55
CA GLU A 69 -23.13 1.37 18.97
C GLU A 69 -22.72 2.23 17.75
N HIS A 70 -21.45 2.21 17.36
CA HIS A 70 -20.92 2.91 16.18
C HIS A 70 -20.60 1.96 15.00
N ILE A 71 -20.75 0.64 15.16
CA ILE A 71 -20.45 -0.33 14.09
C ILE A 71 -21.30 -0.05 12.83
N LYS A 72 -20.66 -0.22 11.66
CA LYS A 72 -21.07 0.16 10.30
C LYS A 72 -21.44 1.66 10.09
N LYS A 73 -21.14 2.57 11.04
CA LYS A 73 -21.19 4.03 10.79
C LYS A 73 -19.85 4.54 10.22
N PRO A 74 -19.84 5.64 9.43
CA PRO A 74 -18.61 6.22 8.87
C PRO A 74 -17.56 6.64 9.92
N LYS A 75 -16.30 6.23 9.75
CA LYS A 75 -15.22 6.49 10.72
C LYS A 75 -15.01 7.99 10.95
N ALA A 76 -14.83 8.79 9.88
CA ALA A 76 -14.53 10.22 9.98
C ALA A 76 -15.63 11.02 10.71
N LEU A 77 -16.91 10.74 10.42
CA LEU A 77 -18.04 11.46 11.00
C LEU A 77 -18.18 11.17 12.51
N VAL A 78 -18.08 9.89 12.91
CA VAL A 78 -18.10 9.50 14.33
C VAL A 78 -16.85 10.00 15.05
N ALA A 79 -15.68 10.00 14.40
CA ALA A 79 -14.45 10.56 14.97
C ALA A 79 -14.61 12.05 15.29
N LYS A 80 -15.19 12.85 14.37
CA LYS A 80 -15.55 14.26 14.63
C LYS A 80 -16.52 14.38 15.81
N GLU A 81 -17.62 13.62 15.82
CA GLU A 81 -18.65 13.72 16.87
C GLU A 81 -18.10 13.37 18.27
N VAL A 82 -17.30 12.31 18.38
CA VAL A 82 -16.71 11.87 19.65
C VAL A 82 -15.56 12.79 20.08
N ALA A 83 -14.65 13.14 19.18
CA ALA A 83 -13.46 13.93 19.53
C ALA A 83 -13.78 15.42 19.80
N HIS A 84 -14.84 15.99 19.21
CA HIS A 84 -15.28 17.36 19.52
C HIS A 84 -15.58 17.54 21.02
N LYS A 85 -16.05 16.48 21.70
CA LYS A 85 -16.29 16.45 23.15
C LYS A 85 -15.01 16.69 23.97
N PHE A 86 -13.82 16.43 23.42
CA PHE A 86 -12.55 16.72 24.08
C PHE A 86 -12.18 18.21 24.05
N GLN A 87 -12.56 18.94 22.99
CA GLN A 87 -12.27 20.37 22.80
C GLN A 87 -13.37 21.03 21.95
N PRO A 88 -14.51 21.44 22.53
CA PRO A 88 -15.63 22.04 21.79
C PRO A 88 -15.36 23.42 21.16
N ARG A 89 -14.13 23.94 21.29
CA ARG A 89 -13.67 25.20 20.70
C ARG A 89 -12.86 25.00 19.41
N ALA A 90 -12.47 23.77 19.09
CA ALA A 90 -11.79 23.48 17.84
C ALA A 90 -12.81 23.30 16.72
N LYS A 91 -12.52 23.87 15.54
CA LYS A 91 -13.29 23.62 14.33
C LYS A 91 -12.89 22.27 13.77
N LEU A 92 -13.85 21.36 13.67
CA LEU A 92 -13.65 20.03 13.10
C LEU A 92 -14.51 19.90 11.85
N GLU A 93 -13.92 19.57 10.72
CA GLU A 93 -14.64 19.07 9.55
C GLU A 93 -14.32 17.61 9.29
N ALA A 94 -15.28 16.88 8.72
CA ALA A 94 -15.15 15.45 8.50
C ALA A 94 -15.79 15.04 7.17
N TYR A 95 -15.06 14.24 6.41
CA TYR A 95 -15.40 13.78 5.07
C TYR A 95 -15.41 12.25 5.09
N HIS A 96 -16.58 11.67 4.78
CA HIS A 96 -16.67 10.26 4.45
C HIS A 96 -16.59 10.15 2.94
N ALA A 97 -15.36 10.03 2.45
CA ALA A 97 -14.99 10.21 1.05
C ALA A 97 -13.60 9.60 0.81
N ASN A 98 -13.25 9.33 -0.45
CA ASN A 98 -11.90 8.93 -0.80
C ASN A 98 -11.03 10.18 -0.98
N ILE A 99 -9.81 10.19 -0.46
CA ILE A 99 -8.89 11.34 -0.65
C ILE A 99 -8.55 11.55 -2.14
N LYS A 100 -8.76 10.54 -2.99
CA LYS A 100 -8.61 10.61 -4.45
C LYS A 100 -9.81 11.21 -5.18
N ASP A 101 -10.90 11.58 -4.49
CA ASP A 101 -12.07 12.24 -5.10
C ASP A 101 -11.71 13.66 -5.57
N SER A 102 -12.20 14.08 -6.74
CA SER A 102 -11.81 15.33 -7.42
C SER A 102 -12.03 16.62 -6.62
N GLN A 103 -12.87 16.60 -5.59
CA GLN A 103 -13.07 17.72 -4.66
C GLN A 103 -11.83 18.03 -3.78
N PHE A 104 -10.91 17.09 -3.61
CA PHE A 104 -9.71 17.23 -2.78
C PHE A 104 -8.49 17.64 -3.62
N ASN A 105 -8.67 18.67 -4.43
CA ASN A 105 -7.71 19.11 -5.43
C ASN A 105 -6.47 19.82 -4.86
N VAL A 106 -5.52 20.21 -5.73
CA VAL A 106 -4.24 20.80 -5.28
C VAL A 106 -4.46 22.13 -4.54
N ASP A 107 -5.47 22.92 -4.91
CA ASP A 107 -5.83 24.16 -4.19
C ASP A 107 -6.49 23.89 -2.83
N TRP A 108 -7.32 22.85 -2.69
CA TRP A 108 -7.88 22.41 -1.40
C TRP A 108 -6.77 21.96 -0.45
N PHE A 109 -5.81 21.16 -0.94
CA PHE A 109 -4.59 20.81 -0.21
C PHE A 109 -3.79 22.06 0.18
N GLY A 110 -3.60 23.02 -0.74
CA GLY A 110 -2.87 24.28 -0.50
C GLY A 110 -3.44 25.16 0.61
N GLY A 111 -4.68 24.91 1.05
CA GLY A 111 -5.30 25.58 2.19
C GLY A 111 -4.90 25.07 3.58
N PHE A 112 -3.94 24.13 3.71
CA PHE A 112 -3.52 23.54 4.99
C PHE A 112 -2.07 23.90 5.37
N ASP A 113 -1.82 24.15 6.67
CA ASP A 113 -0.47 24.39 7.21
C ASP A 113 0.40 23.12 7.23
N VAL A 114 -0.23 21.97 7.52
CA VAL A 114 0.39 20.64 7.65
C VAL A 114 -0.66 19.57 7.31
N ALA A 115 -0.27 18.55 6.56
CA ALA A 115 -1.02 17.32 6.37
C ALA A 115 -0.43 16.16 7.20
N PHE A 116 -1.26 15.20 7.59
CA PHE A 116 -0.88 13.99 8.32
C PHE A 116 -1.45 12.74 7.65
N ASN A 117 -0.60 11.77 7.32
CA ASN A 117 -1.04 10.43 6.90
C ASN A 117 -1.13 9.51 8.13
N ALA A 118 -2.33 8.96 8.32
CA ALA A 118 -2.66 7.86 9.23
C ALA A 118 -3.28 6.67 8.45
N LEU A 119 -2.88 6.55 7.18
CA LEU A 119 -3.27 5.55 6.20
C LEU A 119 -2.55 4.21 6.40
N ASP A 120 -3.10 3.14 5.83
CA ASP A 120 -2.57 1.77 5.87
C ASP A 120 -2.06 1.26 4.50
N ASN A 121 -2.62 1.75 3.39
CA ASN A 121 -2.30 1.33 2.03
C ASN A 121 -1.30 2.26 1.31
N LEU A 122 -0.55 1.71 0.34
CA LEU A 122 0.52 2.42 -0.36
C LEU A 122 0.02 3.44 -1.40
N ASP A 123 -1.09 3.15 -2.10
CA ASP A 123 -1.65 4.01 -3.15
C ASP A 123 -2.12 5.36 -2.59
N ALA A 124 -2.95 5.36 -1.53
CA ALA A 124 -3.41 6.61 -0.93
C ALA A 124 -2.25 7.41 -0.30
N ARG A 125 -1.23 6.76 0.28
CA ARG A 125 -0.02 7.44 0.76
C ARG A 125 0.75 8.12 -0.37
N ARG A 126 0.96 7.43 -1.50
CA ARG A 126 1.59 7.97 -2.71
C ARG A 126 0.82 9.15 -3.29
N TYR A 127 -0.51 9.03 -3.36
CA TYR A 127 -1.38 10.11 -3.80
C TYR A 127 -1.23 11.35 -2.91
N VAL A 128 -1.35 11.20 -1.58
CA VAL A 128 -1.18 12.32 -0.65
C VAL A 128 0.24 12.90 -0.68
N ASN A 129 1.28 12.07 -0.86
CA ASN A 129 2.65 12.52 -1.09
C ASN A 129 2.72 13.45 -2.32
N ARG A 130 2.20 13.03 -3.49
CA ARG A 130 2.17 13.84 -4.71
C ARG A 130 1.36 15.15 -4.51
N MET A 131 0.18 15.07 -3.89
CA MET A 131 -0.67 16.25 -3.65
C MET A 131 -0.02 17.27 -2.69
N CYS A 132 0.64 16.81 -1.62
CA CYS A 132 1.39 17.69 -0.72
C CYS A 132 2.62 18.32 -1.39
N LEU A 133 3.33 17.59 -2.26
CA LEU A 133 4.41 18.15 -3.10
C LEU A 133 3.87 19.19 -4.11
N ALA A 134 2.75 18.90 -4.77
CA ALA A 134 2.10 19.81 -5.70
C ALA A 134 1.64 21.12 -5.02
N ALA A 135 1.01 21.01 -3.86
CA ALA A 135 0.53 22.14 -3.06
C ALA A 135 1.64 22.84 -2.24
N GLY A 136 2.84 22.26 -2.13
CA GLY A 136 3.93 22.78 -1.29
C GLY A 136 3.75 22.59 0.21
N VAL A 137 2.73 21.82 0.63
CA VAL A 137 2.34 21.59 2.03
C VAL A 137 3.28 20.58 2.68
N PRO A 138 3.72 20.79 3.95
CA PRO A 138 4.48 19.78 4.69
C PRO A 138 3.58 18.58 5.04
N LEU A 139 4.10 17.37 4.82
CA LEU A 139 3.41 16.13 5.16
C LEU A 139 4.15 15.42 6.31
N ILE A 140 3.40 15.02 7.34
CA ILE A 140 3.82 14.08 8.38
C ILE A 140 3.31 12.69 7.98
N GLU A 141 4.20 11.84 7.47
CA GLU A 141 3.88 10.46 7.14
C GLU A 141 4.10 9.55 8.36
N SER A 142 3.26 8.54 8.55
CA SER A 142 3.38 7.63 9.69
C SER A 142 2.79 6.24 9.46
N GLY A 143 3.41 5.25 10.10
CA GLY A 143 3.00 3.85 10.01
C GLY A 143 3.30 3.06 11.27
N THR A 144 2.69 1.88 11.38
CA THR A 144 2.85 0.94 12.51
C THR A 144 2.68 -0.50 12.03
N THR A 145 3.54 -1.39 12.51
CA THR A 145 3.46 -2.85 12.32
C THR A 145 3.82 -3.54 13.64
N GLY A 146 2.82 -4.10 14.31
CA GLY A 146 2.93 -4.76 15.61
C GLY A 146 3.41 -3.80 16.70
N PHE A 147 4.64 -4.03 17.17
CA PHE A 147 5.34 -3.20 18.15
C PHE A 147 6.19 -2.09 17.51
N ASN A 148 6.40 -2.16 16.18
CA ASN A 148 7.23 -1.22 15.45
C ASN A 148 6.37 -0.12 14.83
N GLY A 149 6.97 1.05 14.59
CA GLY A 149 6.30 2.17 13.92
C GLY A 149 7.26 3.27 13.55
N GLN A 150 6.83 4.19 12.69
CA GLN A 150 7.69 5.21 12.11
C GLN A 150 6.96 6.52 11.86
N VAL A 151 7.71 7.63 11.90
CA VAL A 151 7.26 8.99 11.55
C VAL A 151 8.31 9.67 10.68
N GLN A 152 7.89 10.17 9.52
CA GLN A 152 8.72 10.91 8.56
C GLN A 152 8.17 12.33 8.35
N VAL A 153 9.05 13.30 8.10
CA VAL A 153 8.67 14.67 7.73
C VAL A 153 9.08 14.95 6.30
N ILE A 154 8.10 15.17 5.45
CA ILE A 154 8.26 15.42 4.01
C ILE A 154 8.01 16.89 3.73
N LYS A 155 9.00 17.58 3.14
CA LYS A 155 8.88 18.95 2.66
C LYS A 155 9.60 19.11 1.33
N LYS A 156 8.83 19.46 0.28
CA LYS A 156 9.33 19.69 -1.08
C LYS A 156 10.58 20.59 -1.10
N GLY A 157 11.61 20.14 -1.80
CA GLY A 157 12.88 20.86 -1.94
C GLY A 157 13.77 20.90 -0.69
N GLN A 158 13.36 20.32 0.44
CA GLN A 158 14.14 20.29 1.68
C GLN A 158 14.43 18.87 2.19
N THR A 159 13.47 17.96 2.08
CA THR A 159 13.62 16.57 2.54
C THR A 159 13.14 15.55 1.51
N GLU A 160 13.61 14.31 1.64
CA GLU A 160 13.13 13.20 0.84
C GLU A 160 11.61 12.99 0.97
N CYS A 161 10.95 12.74 -0.17
CA CYS A 161 9.53 12.40 -0.22
C CYS A 161 9.30 10.92 0.10
N TYR A 162 8.04 10.48 0.16
CA TYR A 162 7.70 9.09 0.44
C TYR A 162 8.38 8.12 -0.56
N ASP A 163 8.38 8.48 -1.84
CA ASP A 163 8.87 7.66 -2.96
C ASP A 163 10.36 7.87 -3.31
N CYS A 164 11.13 8.58 -2.47
CA CYS A 164 12.59 8.71 -2.65
C CYS A 164 13.36 7.41 -2.41
N ASN A 165 12.79 6.51 -1.60
CA ASN A 165 13.32 5.19 -1.31
C ASN A 165 12.25 4.16 -1.71
N SER A 166 12.65 3.08 -2.38
CA SER A 166 11.75 1.98 -2.72
C SER A 166 11.04 1.43 -1.48
N LYS A 167 9.81 0.95 -1.67
CA LYS A 167 9.04 0.22 -0.66
C LYS A 167 8.96 -1.22 -1.12
N GLU A 168 9.04 -2.17 -0.19
CA GLU A 168 8.72 -3.56 -0.49
C GLU A 168 7.28 -3.63 -1.01
N VAL A 169 7.12 -4.14 -2.22
CA VAL A 169 5.81 -4.39 -2.83
C VAL A 169 5.24 -5.65 -2.16
N PRO A 170 3.92 -5.71 -1.86
CA PRO A 170 3.30 -6.94 -1.41
C PRO A 170 3.61 -8.10 -2.36
N LYS A 171 4.00 -9.26 -1.81
CA LYS A 171 4.43 -10.41 -2.61
C LYS A 171 3.28 -10.88 -3.52
N SER A 172 3.43 -10.66 -4.82
CA SER A 172 2.68 -11.39 -5.85
C SER A 172 3.25 -12.81 -6.00
N PHE A 173 2.42 -13.73 -6.48
CA PHE A 173 2.78 -15.11 -6.74
C PHE A 173 2.44 -15.46 -8.19
N PRO A 174 3.30 -16.16 -8.95
CA PRO A 174 2.99 -16.54 -10.33
C PRO A 174 1.72 -17.39 -10.41
N VAL A 175 0.87 -17.14 -11.42
CA VAL A 175 -0.43 -17.81 -11.59
C VAL A 175 -0.27 -19.35 -11.64
N CYS A 176 0.76 -19.86 -12.32
CA CYS A 176 1.10 -21.28 -12.37
C CYS A 176 1.50 -21.88 -11.01
N THR A 177 2.03 -21.08 -10.06
CA THR A 177 2.28 -21.50 -8.68
C THR A 177 0.98 -21.58 -7.87
N ILE A 178 0.01 -20.69 -8.15
CA ILE A 178 -1.29 -20.67 -7.47
C ILE A 178 -2.22 -21.78 -7.99
N ARG A 179 -2.35 -21.92 -9.32
CA ARG A 179 -3.27 -22.87 -9.99
C ARG A 179 -2.70 -24.29 -10.10
N SER A 180 -1.40 -24.45 -10.38
CA SER A 180 -0.84 -25.75 -10.81
C SER A 180 0.16 -26.36 -9.83
N THR A 181 1.04 -25.58 -9.19
CA THR A 181 2.13 -26.13 -8.35
C THR A 181 2.35 -25.45 -6.98
N PRO A 182 1.29 -25.30 -6.15
CA PRO A 182 1.41 -24.67 -4.84
C PRO A 182 2.36 -25.45 -3.92
N SER A 183 3.20 -24.72 -3.18
CA SER A 183 4.23 -25.27 -2.28
C SER A 183 4.20 -24.73 -0.85
N GLN A 184 3.22 -23.87 -0.53
CA GLN A 184 3.09 -23.18 0.77
C GLN A 184 1.60 -22.88 1.04
N PRO A 185 1.17 -22.79 2.32
CA PRO A 185 -0.23 -22.52 2.65
C PRO A 185 -0.77 -21.21 2.06
N ILE A 186 0.08 -20.18 1.90
CA ILE A 186 -0.31 -18.91 1.28
C ILE A 186 -0.80 -19.11 -0.17
N HIS A 187 -0.23 -20.06 -0.92
CA HIS A 187 -0.65 -20.33 -2.31
C HIS A 187 -2.05 -20.93 -2.35
N CYS A 188 -2.38 -21.83 -1.41
CA CYS A 188 -3.71 -22.42 -1.26
C CYS A 188 -4.74 -21.36 -0.81
N ILE A 189 -4.35 -20.46 0.09
CA ILE A 189 -5.18 -19.35 0.59
C ILE A 189 -5.46 -18.32 -0.52
N VAL A 190 -4.44 -17.95 -1.31
CA VAL A 190 -4.61 -17.05 -2.47
C VAL A 190 -5.49 -17.69 -3.54
N TRP A 191 -5.32 -18.99 -3.83
CA TRP A 191 -6.22 -19.71 -4.75
C TRP A 191 -7.67 -19.71 -4.27
N ALA A 192 -7.92 -19.98 -2.98
CA ALA A 192 -9.27 -19.98 -2.40
C ALA A 192 -9.92 -18.59 -2.43
N LYS A 193 -9.15 -17.55 -2.05
CA LYS A 193 -9.60 -16.16 -1.90
C LYS A 193 -9.76 -15.42 -3.23
N SER A 194 -8.76 -15.52 -4.11
CA SER A 194 -8.61 -14.64 -5.28
C SER A 194 -8.94 -15.31 -6.60
N TYR A 195 -9.04 -16.64 -6.64
CA TYR A 195 -9.48 -17.37 -7.84
C TYR A 195 -10.86 -18.01 -7.62
N LEU A 196 -10.97 -19.01 -6.72
CA LEU A 196 -12.21 -19.80 -6.62
C LEU A 196 -13.41 -19.00 -6.11
N PHE A 197 -13.22 -18.11 -5.12
CA PHE A 197 -14.32 -17.30 -4.59
C PHE A 197 -14.89 -16.31 -5.63
N PRO A 198 -14.08 -15.55 -6.41
CA PRO A 198 -14.57 -14.75 -7.54
C PRO A 198 -15.29 -15.55 -8.64
N GLU A 199 -14.77 -16.70 -9.06
CA GLU A 199 -15.43 -17.54 -10.06
C GLU A 199 -16.84 -18.00 -9.61
N LEU A 200 -16.98 -18.40 -8.34
CA LEU A 200 -18.26 -18.87 -7.79
C LEU A 200 -19.24 -17.74 -7.45
N PHE A 201 -18.77 -16.62 -6.90
CA PHE A 201 -19.63 -15.57 -6.31
C PHE A 201 -19.37 -14.14 -6.81
N GLY A 202 -18.17 -13.87 -7.32
CA GLY A 202 -17.72 -12.57 -7.84
C GLY A 202 -18.00 -12.37 -9.32
N ARG A 203 -17.16 -11.59 -10.00
CA ARG A 203 -16.96 -11.64 -11.46
C ARG A 203 -15.84 -12.65 -11.78
N SER A 204 -15.95 -13.34 -12.92
CA SER A 204 -14.89 -14.27 -13.37
C SER A 204 -13.64 -13.53 -13.86
N GLU A 205 -12.46 -14.15 -13.79
CA GLU A 205 -11.19 -13.54 -14.25
C GLU A 205 -11.25 -13.10 -15.73
N ASP A 206 -12.00 -13.84 -16.57
CA ASP A 206 -12.29 -13.51 -17.98
C ASP A 206 -13.09 -12.20 -18.18
N GLU A 207 -13.60 -11.56 -17.12
CA GLU A 207 -14.30 -10.26 -17.16
C GLU A 207 -13.45 -9.09 -16.62
N THR A 208 -12.15 -9.32 -16.38
CA THR A 208 -11.16 -8.31 -15.95
C THR A 208 -10.02 -8.16 -16.96
N GLU A 209 -9.79 -6.94 -17.45
CA GLU A 209 -8.81 -6.62 -18.51
C GLU A 209 -7.33 -6.64 -18.03
N GLU A 210 -7.01 -7.28 -16.90
CA GLU A 210 -5.69 -7.23 -16.23
C GLU A 210 -4.87 -8.54 -16.34
N LEU A 211 -5.18 -9.42 -17.31
CA LEU A 211 -4.26 -10.50 -17.71
C LEU A 211 -3.30 -9.97 -18.78
N ASP A 212 -2.04 -9.79 -18.39
CA ASP A 212 -0.94 -9.32 -19.24
C ASP A 212 -0.88 -10.08 -20.58
N SER A 213 -1.05 -9.35 -21.69
CA SER A 213 -1.09 -9.92 -23.04
C SER A 213 0.33 -10.02 -23.64
N SER A 214 1.24 -10.64 -22.90
CA SER A 214 2.50 -11.15 -23.44
C SER A 214 2.19 -12.34 -24.37
N GLU A 215 2.12 -12.09 -25.68
CA GLU A 215 1.78 -13.08 -26.72
C GLU A 215 2.91 -14.12 -26.98
N ASP A 216 3.44 -14.73 -25.91
CA ASP A 216 4.34 -15.87 -26.02
C ASP A 216 3.57 -17.12 -26.48
N ALA A 217 3.82 -17.50 -27.74
CA ALA A 217 3.07 -18.54 -28.45
C ALA A 217 3.14 -19.95 -27.84
N GLU A 218 4.01 -20.17 -26.84
CA GLU A 218 4.16 -21.45 -26.15
C GLU A 218 3.01 -21.76 -25.17
N ASN A 219 2.30 -20.74 -24.65
CA ASN A 219 1.25 -20.90 -23.62
C ASN A 219 -0.19 -21.03 -24.16
N ALA A 220 -0.38 -21.11 -25.48
CA ALA A 220 -1.71 -21.11 -26.10
C ALA A 220 -2.63 -22.27 -25.63
N GLU A 221 -2.06 -23.45 -25.35
CA GLU A 221 -2.82 -24.59 -24.82
C GLU A 221 -3.19 -24.41 -23.34
N GLU A 222 -2.33 -23.78 -22.52
CA GLU A 222 -2.67 -23.45 -21.14
C GLU A 222 -3.83 -22.44 -21.10
N ILE A 223 -3.76 -21.34 -21.88
CA ILE A 223 -4.84 -20.34 -21.98
C ILE A 223 -6.18 -20.99 -22.40
N ALA A 224 -6.15 -21.95 -23.34
CA ALA A 224 -7.32 -22.72 -23.75
C ALA A 224 -7.82 -23.72 -22.67
N ASN A 225 -6.99 -24.09 -21.69
CA ASN A 225 -7.38 -24.83 -20.50
C ASN A 225 -8.01 -23.90 -19.46
N LEU A 226 -7.39 -22.75 -19.16
CA LEU A 226 -7.88 -21.79 -18.16
C LEU A 226 -9.33 -21.33 -18.47
N ARG A 227 -9.62 -21.03 -19.74
CA ARG A 227 -10.97 -20.67 -20.22
C ARG A 227 -11.98 -21.82 -20.12
N ARG A 228 -11.56 -23.07 -20.32
CA ARG A 228 -12.43 -24.25 -20.12
C ARG A 228 -12.74 -24.47 -18.64
N GLU A 229 -11.79 -24.21 -17.75
CA GLU A 229 -12.00 -24.27 -16.30
C GLU A 229 -13.01 -23.21 -15.83
N ALA A 230 -12.84 -21.95 -16.26
CA ALA A 230 -13.75 -20.86 -15.94
C ALA A 230 -15.17 -21.11 -16.47
N GLN A 231 -15.31 -21.52 -17.73
CA GLN A 231 -16.62 -21.87 -18.31
C GLN A 231 -17.32 -23.00 -17.54
N ALA A 232 -16.59 -24.05 -17.13
CA ALA A 232 -17.16 -25.14 -16.33
C ALA A 232 -17.62 -24.66 -14.95
N LEU A 233 -16.87 -23.77 -14.28
CA LEU A 233 -17.30 -23.15 -13.01
C LEU A 233 -18.53 -22.24 -13.22
N LYS A 234 -18.60 -21.51 -14.34
CA LYS A 234 -19.74 -20.67 -14.75
C LYS A 234 -21.00 -21.49 -15.03
N GLU A 235 -20.86 -22.73 -15.49
CA GLU A 235 -21.96 -23.70 -15.61
C GLU A 235 -22.36 -24.28 -14.24
N ILE A 236 -21.41 -24.67 -13.39
CA ILE A 236 -21.69 -25.14 -12.02
C ILE A 236 -22.42 -24.06 -11.20
N ARG A 237 -22.08 -22.78 -11.38
CA ARG A 237 -22.75 -21.61 -10.79
C ARG A 237 -24.24 -21.51 -11.14
N GLN A 238 -24.70 -22.09 -12.25
CA GLN A 238 -26.14 -22.17 -12.58
C GLN A 238 -26.91 -23.16 -11.67
N SER A 239 -26.21 -24.08 -11.00
CA SER A 239 -26.80 -25.01 -10.03
C SER A 239 -26.78 -24.49 -8.57
N MET A 240 -26.37 -23.23 -8.36
CA MET A 240 -26.32 -22.59 -7.05
C MET A 240 -27.68 -22.62 -6.34
N GLY A 241 -27.68 -23.00 -5.06
CA GLY A 241 -28.91 -23.17 -4.28
C GLY A 241 -29.68 -24.47 -4.57
N SER A 242 -29.05 -25.44 -5.23
CA SER A 242 -29.45 -26.86 -5.19
C SER A 242 -28.57 -27.65 -4.23
N ASP A 243 -29.10 -28.75 -3.66
CA ASP A 243 -28.36 -29.62 -2.73
C ASP A 243 -27.10 -30.25 -3.38
N GLU A 244 -27.07 -30.33 -4.72
CA GLU A 244 -25.92 -30.83 -5.48
C GLU A 244 -24.79 -29.81 -5.66
N PHE A 245 -25.01 -28.51 -5.38
CA PHE A 245 -24.05 -27.45 -5.69
C PHE A 245 -22.69 -27.70 -5.02
N ALA A 246 -22.69 -28.05 -3.73
CA ALA A 246 -21.46 -28.33 -2.99
C ALA A 246 -20.70 -29.55 -3.54
N ARG A 247 -21.41 -30.59 -3.99
CA ARG A 247 -20.79 -31.76 -4.64
C ARG A 247 -20.20 -31.39 -6.00
N LYS A 248 -20.90 -30.60 -6.82
CA LYS A 248 -20.43 -30.18 -8.15
C LYS A 248 -19.18 -29.30 -8.07
N VAL A 249 -19.16 -28.32 -7.16
CA VAL A 249 -17.95 -27.52 -6.90
C VAL A 249 -16.81 -28.43 -6.42
N PHE A 250 -17.07 -29.30 -5.44
CA PHE A 250 -16.04 -30.18 -4.86
C PHE A 250 -15.42 -31.13 -5.89
N GLU A 251 -16.25 -31.92 -6.60
CA GLU A 251 -15.77 -32.90 -7.57
C GLU A 251 -15.01 -32.20 -8.71
N LYS A 252 -15.42 -31.01 -9.14
CA LYS A 252 -14.65 -30.24 -10.13
C LYS A 252 -13.26 -29.86 -9.61
N VAL A 253 -13.18 -29.15 -8.47
CA VAL A 253 -11.94 -28.44 -8.07
C VAL A 253 -10.98 -29.24 -7.19
N PHE A 254 -11.46 -30.28 -6.51
CA PHE A 254 -10.66 -31.13 -5.62
C PHE A 254 -10.43 -32.54 -6.17
N LYS A 255 -10.99 -32.86 -7.35
CA LYS A 255 -10.89 -34.19 -7.98
C LYS A 255 -10.65 -34.13 -9.48
N GLU A 256 -11.60 -33.67 -10.31
CA GLU A 256 -11.44 -33.61 -11.77
C GLU A 256 -10.22 -32.77 -12.20
N ASP A 257 -10.09 -31.55 -11.66
CA ASP A 257 -8.93 -30.69 -11.92
C ASP A 257 -7.64 -31.29 -11.38
N ILE A 258 -7.69 -32.00 -10.25
CA ILE A 258 -6.52 -32.61 -9.61
C ILE A 258 -6.04 -33.85 -10.36
N GLU A 259 -6.94 -34.67 -10.88
CA GLU A 259 -6.63 -35.86 -11.69
C GLU A 259 -6.07 -35.48 -13.05
N ARG A 260 -6.62 -34.43 -13.69
CA ARG A 260 -6.04 -33.81 -14.89
C ARG A 260 -4.65 -33.25 -14.61
N LEU A 261 -4.49 -32.48 -13.54
CA LEU A 261 -3.22 -31.86 -13.13
C LEU A 261 -2.14 -32.91 -12.79
N ARG A 262 -2.54 -34.01 -12.13
CA ARG A 262 -1.70 -35.19 -11.87
C ARG A 262 -1.27 -35.90 -13.15
N GLY A 263 -2.10 -35.91 -14.19
CA GLY A 263 -1.80 -36.48 -15.50
C GLY A 263 -0.68 -35.77 -16.28
N MET A 264 -0.30 -34.56 -15.87
CA MET A 264 0.83 -33.81 -16.44
C MET A 264 2.17 -34.29 -15.85
N GLU A 265 2.56 -35.54 -16.16
CA GLU A 265 3.68 -36.28 -15.52
C GLU A 265 5.00 -35.49 -15.42
N ASP A 266 5.30 -34.64 -16.41
CA ASP A 266 6.52 -33.82 -16.44
C ASP A 266 6.68 -32.89 -15.22
N MET A 267 5.59 -32.38 -14.65
CA MET A 267 5.63 -31.48 -13.49
C MET A 267 5.96 -32.20 -12.18
N TRP A 268 5.77 -33.52 -12.12
CA TRP A 268 5.89 -34.34 -10.92
C TRP A 268 7.23 -35.10 -10.86
N LYS A 269 8.17 -34.79 -11.76
CA LYS A 269 9.53 -35.35 -11.78
C LYS A 269 10.39 -34.95 -10.58
N THR A 270 10.08 -33.82 -9.93
CA THR A 270 10.87 -33.23 -8.83
C THR A 270 10.04 -32.91 -7.58
N ARG A 271 8.75 -33.23 -7.58
CA ARG A 271 7.78 -32.98 -6.50
C ARG A 271 6.77 -34.11 -6.44
N ASN A 272 6.20 -34.37 -5.26
CA ASN A 272 5.12 -35.35 -5.13
C ASN A 272 3.91 -34.94 -6.00
N PRO A 273 3.31 -35.86 -6.77
CA PRO A 273 2.07 -35.58 -7.48
C PRO A 273 0.91 -35.39 -6.49
N PRO A 274 -0.08 -34.53 -6.80
CA PRO A 274 -1.21 -34.30 -5.92
C PRO A 274 -2.18 -35.49 -5.88
N GLU A 275 -2.88 -35.66 -4.75
CA GLU A 275 -3.89 -36.71 -4.57
C GLU A 275 -5.30 -36.11 -4.55
N SER A 276 -6.19 -36.61 -5.41
CA SER A 276 -7.59 -36.15 -5.47
C SER A 276 -8.37 -36.57 -4.23
N LEU A 277 -9.28 -35.71 -3.79
CA LEU A 277 -10.19 -36.01 -2.69
C LEU A 277 -11.47 -36.67 -3.21
N ASP A 278 -12.13 -37.42 -2.34
CA ASP A 278 -13.33 -38.19 -2.65
C ASP A 278 -14.49 -37.70 -1.77
N PHE A 279 -15.55 -37.17 -2.41
CA PHE A 279 -16.68 -36.58 -1.70
C PHE A 279 -17.38 -37.60 -0.78
N ASP A 280 -17.63 -38.81 -1.27
CA ASP A 280 -18.42 -39.81 -0.54
C ASP A 280 -17.66 -40.39 0.66
N LYS A 281 -16.34 -40.56 0.53
CA LYS A 281 -15.48 -40.92 1.68
C LYS A 281 -15.44 -39.82 2.74
N LEU A 282 -15.37 -38.54 2.35
CA LEU A 282 -15.40 -37.43 3.30
C LEU A 282 -16.79 -37.26 3.93
N GLU A 283 -17.88 -37.49 3.20
CA GLU A 283 -19.24 -37.52 3.74
C GLU A 283 -19.40 -38.59 4.83
N GLU A 284 -18.90 -39.81 4.58
CA GLU A 284 -18.94 -40.91 5.56
C GLU A 284 -18.14 -40.56 6.84
N VAL A 285 -16.90 -40.09 6.70
CA VAL A 285 -16.03 -39.76 7.85
C VAL A 285 -16.51 -38.51 8.60
N SER A 286 -17.11 -37.55 7.92
CA SER A 286 -17.63 -36.31 8.52
C SER A 286 -19.02 -36.44 9.17
N SER A 287 -19.68 -37.61 9.07
CA SER A 287 -21.04 -37.87 9.58
C SER A 287 -21.27 -37.60 11.08
N SER A 288 -20.22 -37.37 11.87
CA SER A 288 -20.28 -37.02 13.30
C SER A 288 -19.76 -35.60 13.63
N VAL A 289 -19.48 -34.79 12.60
CA VAL A 289 -18.88 -33.45 12.71
C VAL A 289 -19.94 -32.37 12.45
N GLU A 290 -20.12 -31.46 13.40
CA GLU A 290 -20.98 -30.29 13.24
C GLU A 290 -20.22 -29.09 12.63
N ALA A 291 -20.88 -28.32 11.77
CA ALA A 291 -20.36 -27.05 11.23
C ALA A 291 -20.08 -25.98 12.30
N THR A 292 -20.58 -26.18 13.53
CA THR A 292 -20.26 -25.36 14.73
C THR A 292 -18.77 -25.33 15.06
N VAL A 293 -17.98 -26.28 14.54
CA VAL A 293 -16.49 -26.27 14.59
C VAL A 293 -15.87 -24.97 14.07
N SER A 294 -16.51 -24.29 13.11
CA SER A 294 -16.05 -23.01 12.55
C SER A 294 -15.91 -21.87 13.58
N SER A 295 -16.52 -22.03 14.76
CA SER A 295 -16.40 -21.09 15.89
C SER A 295 -15.06 -21.18 16.62
N ASN A 296 -14.33 -22.29 16.50
CA ASN A 296 -13.00 -22.47 17.09
C ASN A 296 -11.93 -22.07 16.06
N ASP A 297 -11.62 -20.78 16.01
CA ASP A 297 -10.82 -20.17 14.95
C ASP A 297 -9.31 -20.44 15.05
N GLN A 298 -8.79 -20.65 16.26
CA GLN A 298 -7.38 -20.97 16.52
C GLN A 298 -7.04 -22.46 16.41
N LYS A 299 -8.04 -23.36 16.35
CA LYS A 299 -7.81 -24.76 16.05
C LYS A 299 -7.47 -24.91 14.55
N VAL A 300 -6.44 -25.68 14.23
CA VAL A 300 -6.27 -26.26 12.88
C VAL A 300 -7.28 -27.39 12.73
N TRP A 301 -8.20 -27.24 11.77
CA TRP A 301 -9.25 -28.22 11.50
C TRP A 301 -8.65 -29.49 10.88
N SER A 302 -9.35 -30.62 11.05
CA SER A 302 -9.06 -31.85 10.32
C SER A 302 -9.80 -31.88 8.98
N LEU A 303 -9.35 -32.70 8.03
CA LEU A 303 -9.91 -32.78 6.68
C LEU A 303 -11.44 -32.97 6.62
N ALA A 304 -12.02 -33.68 7.59
CA ALA A 304 -13.47 -33.87 7.73
C ALA A 304 -14.19 -32.63 8.30
N GLU A 305 -13.52 -31.85 9.17
CA GLU A 305 -14.02 -30.57 9.68
C GLU A 305 -13.93 -29.48 8.60
N ASP A 306 -12.83 -29.42 7.84
CA ASP A 306 -12.71 -28.54 6.67
C ASP A 306 -13.80 -28.85 5.64
N PHE A 307 -14.05 -30.13 5.32
CA PHE A 307 -15.11 -30.53 4.39
C PHE A 307 -16.52 -30.07 4.82
N VAL A 308 -16.85 -30.16 6.11
CA VAL A 308 -18.14 -29.69 6.64
C VAL A 308 -18.25 -28.18 6.59
N VAL A 309 -17.20 -27.45 6.98
CA VAL A 309 -17.20 -25.98 6.94
C VAL A 309 -17.22 -25.46 5.49
N PHE A 310 -16.57 -26.14 4.54
CA PHE A 310 -16.68 -25.86 3.11
C PHE A 310 -18.14 -25.96 2.62
N LYS A 311 -18.84 -27.07 2.93
CA LYS A 311 -20.25 -27.26 2.55
C LYS A 311 -21.17 -26.21 3.16
N ASP A 312 -21.05 -25.97 4.46
CA ASP A 312 -21.88 -25.01 5.21
C ASP A 312 -21.67 -23.55 4.76
N SER A 313 -20.41 -23.13 4.59
CA SER A 313 -20.10 -21.77 4.10
C SER A 313 -20.54 -21.56 2.65
N LEU A 314 -20.34 -22.56 1.77
CA LEU A 314 -20.81 -22.50 0.39
C LEU A 314 -22.35 -22.38 0.32
N ASP A 315 -23.09 -23.10 1.16
CA ASP A 315 -24.55 -23.00 1.28
C ASP A 315 -25.00 -21.61 1.79
N ARG A 316 -24.38 -21.11 2.86
CA ARG A 316 -24.62 -19.74 3.39
C ARG A 316 -24.41 -18.67 2.31
N LEU A 317 -23.27 -18.72 1.62
CA LEU A 317 -22.93 -17.79 0.53
C LEU A 317 -23.89 -17.90 -0.65
N SER A 318 -24.30 -19.12 -1.03
CA SER A 318 -25.26 -19.37 -2.10
C SER A 318 -26.62 -18.75 -1.80
N LYS A 319 -27.14 -18.98 -0.59
CA LYS A 319 -28.41 -18.40 -0.11
C LYS A 319 -28.34 -16.88 -0.05
N ARG A 320 -27.19 -16.34 0.38
CA ARG A 320 -26.95 -14.89 0.48
C ARG A 320 -26.89 -14.21 -0.89
N LEU A 321 -26.13 -14.76 -1.84
CA LEU A 321 -26.06 -14.22 -3.21
C LEU A 321 -27.43 -14.30 -3.91
N ARG A 322 -28.14 -15.42 -3.75
CA ARG A 322 -29.50 -15.57 -4.29
C ARG A 322 -30.48 -14.53 -3.73
N LEU A 323 -30.45 -14.25 -2.42
CA LEU A 323 -31.29 -13.21 -1.82
C LEU A 323 -30.99 -11.81 -2.37
N LEU A 324 -29.71 -11.51 -2.66
CA LEU A 324 -29.32 -10.26 -3.32
C LEU A 324 -29.85 -10.21 -4.76
N GLN A 325 -29.79 -11.31 -5.51
CA GLN A 325 -30.34 -11.40 -6.88
C GLN A 325 -31.87 -11.24 -6.90
N GLU A 326 -32.58 -11.83 -5.94
CA GLU A 326 -34.03 -11.73 -5.80
C GLU A 326 -34.50 -10.34 -5.28
N THR A 327 -33.60 -9.49 -4.78
CA THR A 327 -33.90 -8.14 -4.26
C THR A 327 -33.29 -6.98 -5.06
N ALA A 328 -32.45 -7.26 -6.07
CA ALA A 328 -31.89 -6.27 -6.97
C ALA A 328 -32.99 -5.62 -7.86
N MET A 329 -32.82 -4.33 -8.17
CA MET A 329 -33.72 -3.59 -9.06
C MET A 329 -32.93 -2.99 -10.24
N GLY A 330 -33.16 -3.53 -11.44
CA GLY A 330 -32.47 -3.17 -12.68
C GLY A 330 -31.46 -4.23 -13.14
N ASP A 331 -30.69 -3.94 -14.19
CA ASP A 331 -29.67 -4.84 -14.77
C ASP A 331 -28.39 -4.96 -13.91
N SER A 332 -28.48 -4.72 -12.60
CA SER A 332 -27.37 -4.96 -11.68
C SER A 332 -27.30 -6.43 -11.33
N HIS A 333 -26.29 -7.13 -11.86
CA HIS A 333 -25.90 -8.45 -11.35
C HIS A 333 -25.14 -8.26 -10.02
N PRO A 334 -25.73 -8.59 -8.85
CA PRO A 334 -25.00 -8.52 -7.59
C PRO A 334 -23.96 -9.64 -7.54
N ILE A 335 -22.90 -9.36 -6.79
CA ILE A 335 -21.77 -10.27 -6.54
C ILE A 335 -21.51 -10.33 -5.03
N LEU A 336 -20.74 -11.31 -4.60
CA LEU A 336 -20.05 -11.26 -3.30
C LEU A 336 -18.55 -11.07 -3.55
N ASP A 337 -17.94 -10.16 -2.79
CA ASP A 337 -16.50 -10.03 -2.65
C ASP A 337 -16.04 -10.63 -1.31
N PHE A 338 -14.76 -11.01 -1.21
CA PHE A 338 -14.20 -11.54 0.03
C PHE A 338 -13.93 -10.43 1.06
N ASP A 339 -14.47 -10.56 2.28
CA ASP A 339 -14.06 -9.75 3.43
C ASP A 339 -13.57 -10.65 4.56
N LYS A 340 -12.32 -10.42 5.00
CA LYS A 340 -11.72 -11.12 6.15
C LYS A 340 -12.55 -11.02 7.44
N ASP A 341 -13.42 -10.02 7.57
CA ASP A 341 -14.28 -9.79 8.75
C ASP A 341 -15.71 -10.33 8.57
N ASP A 342 -16.03 -10.87 7.39
CA ASP A 342 -17.26 -11.62 7.10
C ASP A 342 -17.05 -13.12 7.39
N VAL A 343 -17.89 -13.68 8.25
CA VAL A 343 -17.79 -15.07 8.71
C VAL A 343 -18.01 -16.05 7.57
N ASP A 344 -18.92 -15.79 6.64
CA ASP A 344 -19.27 -16.71 5.55
C ASP A 344 -18.10 -16.81 4.56
N THR A 345 -17.50 -15.68 4.18
CA THR A 345 -16.39 -15.66 3.20
C THR A 345 -15.08 -16.17 3.81
N LEU A 346 -14.84 -15.90 5.10
CA LEU A 346 -13.66 -16.39 5.80
C LEU A 346 -13.73 -17.91 6.03
N ASP A 347 -14.89 -18.45 6.42
CA ASP A 347 -15.08 -19.90 6.58
C ASP A 347 -14.83 -20.63 5.26
N PHE A 348 -15.39 -20.11 4.16
CA PHE A 348 -15.16 -20.67 2.83
C PHE A 348 -13.68 -20.67 2.47
N VAL A 349 -12.97 -19.55 2.62
CA VAL A 349 -11.55 -19.45 2.25
C VAL A 349 -10.67 -20.33 3.14
N ALA A 350 -10.95 -20.43 4.44
CA ALA A 350 -10.20 -21.29 5.35
C ALA A 350 -10.34 -22.78 5.00
N ALA A 351 -11.58 -23.27 4.91
CA ALA A 351 -11.86 -24.66 4.58
C ALA A 351 -11.34 -25.04 3.17
N THR A 352 -11.60 -24.19 2.17
CA THR A 352 -11.15 -24.39 0.78
C THR A 352 -9.61 -24.44 0.69
N ALA A 353 -8.91 -23.56 1.41
CA ALA A 353 -7.46 -23.54 1.43
C ALA A 353 -6.86 -24.79 2.10
N ASN A 354 -7.47 -25.28 3.18
CA ASN A 354 -7.01 -26.49 3.87
C ASN A 354 -7.28 -27.78 3.08
N LEU A 355 -8.47 -27.91 2.45
CA LEU A 355 -8.76 -28.99 1.50
C LEU A 355 -7.72 -29.02 0.37
N ARG A 356 -7.37 -27.84 -0.18
CA ARG A 356 -6.29 -27.73 -1.18
C ARG A 356 -4.90 -28.00 -0.59
N ALA A 357 -4.62 -27.61 0.65
CA ALA A 357 -3.32 -27.88 1.28
C ALA A 357 -3.09 -29.40 1.40
N ALA A 358 -4.10 -30.16 1.85
CA ALA A 358 -4.04 -31.61 1.97
C ALA A 358 -3.72 -32.31 0.64
N ILE A 359 -4.35 -31.89 -0.47
CA ILE A 359 -4.14 -32.43 -1.83
C ILE A 359 -2.67 -32.38 -2.27
N PHE A 360 -1.94 -31.33 -1.88
CA PHE A 360 -0.52 -31.13 -2.22
C PHE A 360 0.45 -31.50 -1.08
N GLY A 361 -0.04 -32.12 0.00
CA GLY A 361 0.81 -32.49 1.15
C GLY A 361 1.37 -31.31 1.95
N ILE A 362 0.63 -30.19 1.97
CA ILE A 362 1.00 -28.94 2.67
C ILE A 362 0.29 -28.90 4.03
N ASP A 363 0.99 -28.44 5.08
CA ASP A 363 0.40 -28.25 6.41
C ASP A 363 -0.79 -27.28 6.39
N PRO A 364 -2.00 -27.69 6.82
CA PRO A 364 -3.16 -26.81 6.92
C PRO A 364 -2.95 -25.73 8.00
N LYS A 365 -3.83 -24.72 7.98
CA LYS A 365 -3.77 -23.56 8.88
C LYS A 365 -5.09 -23.34 9.61
N SER A 366 -5.00 -22.71 10.78
CA SER A 366 -6.20 -22.35 11.53
C SER A 366 -6.97 -21.25 10.77
N LYS A 367 -8.28 -21.12 11.03
CA LYS A 367 -9.08 -20.01 10.50
C LYS A 367 -8.50 -18.64 10.91
N PHE A 368 -7.89 -18.55 12.08
CA PHE A 368 -7.19 -17.37 12.57
C PHE A 368 -5.95 -17.03 11.72
N ASP A 369 -5.08 -18.02 11.46
CA ASP A 369 -3.89 -17.86 10.60
C ASP A 369 -4.32 -17.48 9.17
N THR A 370 -5.32 -18.19 8.62
CA THR A 370 -5.85 -17.90 7.29
C THR A 370 -6.50 -16.52 7.22
N LYS A 371 -7.17 -16.04 8.28
CA LYS A 371 -7.66 -14.65 8.35
C LYS A 371 -6.51 -13.65 8.28
N GLN A 372 -5.40 -13.90 8.98
CA GLN A 372 -4.20 -13.05 8.94
C GLN A 372 -3.56 -13.04 7.54
N MET A 373 -3.42 -14.21 6.92
CA MET A 373 -2.78 -14.39 5.61
C MET A 373 -3.66 -13.87 4.46
N ALA A 374 -4.92 -14.29 4.37
CA ALA A 374 -5.87 -13.83 3.34
C ALA A 374 -6.17 -12.33 3.44
N GLY A 375 -6.25 -11.81 4.67
CA GLY A 375 -6.56 -10.41 4.95
C GLY A 375 -5.36 -9.45 4.88
N ASN A 376 -4.14 -9.94 4.59
CA ASN A 376 -2.88 -9.17 4.70
C ASN A 376 -2.78 -8.41 6.04
N ILE A 377 -3.18 -9.05 7.15
CA ILE A 377 -3.42 -8.34 8.41
C ILE A 377 -2.09 -7.95 9.05
N ILE A 378 -1.71 -6.70 8.84
CA ILE A 378 -0.68 -6.00 9.61
C ILE A 378 -1.11 -6.01 11.09
N PRO A 379 -0.36 -6.66 12.01
CA PRO A 379 -0.67 -6.63 13.43
C PRO A 379 -0.67 -5.19 13.94
N ALA A 380 -1.65 -4.79 14.74
CA ALA A 380 -1.83 -3.38 15.10
C ALA A 380 -2.24 -3.21 16.56
N ILE A 381 -1.39 -2.54 17.35
CA ILE A 381 -1.50 -2.45 18.80
C ILE A 381 -1.78 -1.00 19.21
N ALA A 382 -2.72 -0.81 20.13
CA ALA A 382 -3.15 0.53 20.58
C ALA A 382 -2.00 1.38 21.15
N THR A 383 -1.05 0.78 21.87
CA THR A 383 0.12 1.47 22.42
C THR A 383 1.07 1.97 21.34
N THR A 384 1.36 1.15 20.32
CA THR A 384 2.18 1.54 19.17
C THR A 384 1.55 2.71 18.41
N ASN A 385 0.23 2.64 18.14
CA ASN A 385 -0.53 3.74 17.54
C ASN A 385 -0.43 5.03 18.36
N ALA A 386 -0.61 4.95 19.69
CA ALA A 386 -0.56 6.10 20.59
C ALA A 386 0.83 6.76 20.65
N MET A 387 1.89 5.94 20.67
CA MET A 387 3.27 6.43 20.63
C MET A 387 3.59 7.09 19.29
N THR A 388 3.27 6.45 18.16
CA THR A 388 3.47 7.01 16.81
C THR A 388 2.70 8.32 16.65
N ALA A 389 1.41 8.36 17.01
CA ALA A 389 0.60 9.59 16.98
C ALA A 389 1.12 10.70 17.90
N GLY A 390 1.80 10.35 19.01
CA GLY A 390 2.49 11.32 19.86
C GLY A 390 3.72 11.92 19.16
N LEU A 391 4.52 11.08 18.51
CA LEU A 391 5.67 11.48 17.72
C LEU A 391 5.28 12.36 16.52
N CYS A 392 4.17 12.07 15.82
CA CYS A 392 3.65 12.90 14.73
C CYS A 392 3.41 14.36 15.17
N VAL A 393 2.77 14.56 16.32
CA VAL A 393 2.53 15.92 16.87
C VAL A 393 3.85 16.59 17.28
N LEU A 394 4.80 15.85 17.85
CA LEU A 394 6.13 16.39 18.21
C LEU A 394 6.95 16.82 16.99
N GLN A 395 6.84 16.16 15.84
CA GLN A 395 7.45 16.63 14.59
C GLN A 395 6.67 17.82 14.00
N ALA A 396 5.33 17.79 14.02
CA ALA A 396 4.51 18.90 13.53
C ALA A 396 4.75 20.21 14.29
N MET A 397 5.05 20.15 15.60
CA MET A 397 5.48 21.33 16.37
C MET A 397 6.80 21.96 15.89
N LYS A 398 7.66 21.20 15.20
CA LYS A 398 8.89 21.70 14.57
C LYS A 398 8.61 22.25 13.17
N VAL A 399 7.78 21.57 12.38
CA VAL A 399 7.27 22.07 11.09
C VAL A 399 6.59 23.43 11.25
N LEU A 400 5.71 23.59 12.26
CA LEU A 400 5.09 24.88 12.60
C LEU A 400 6.07 25.92 13.19
N LYS A 401 7.31 25.55 13.49
CA LYS A 401 8.41 26.48 13.81
C LYS A 401 9.33 26.79 12.61
N ASP A 402 9.12 26.15 11.46
CA ASP A 402 10.07 26.11 10.33
C ASP A 402 11.41 25.41 10.68
N ASP A 403 11.41 24.60 11.75
CA ASP A 403 12.59 23.97 12.36
C ASP A 403 12.86 22.56 11.78
N TYR A 404 13.03 22.48 10.45
CA TYR A 404 13.27 21.21 9.75
C TYR A 404 14.64 20.59 10.09
N ALA A 405 15.63 21.39 10.49
CA ALA A 405 16.94 20.89 10.92
C ALA A 405 16.88 19.99 12.18
N ASN A 406 15.99 20.33 13.13
CA ASN A 406 15.73 19.51 14.31
C ASN A 406 14.58 18.53 14.12
N ALA A 407 13.83 18.59 13.00
CA ALA A 407 12.93 17.52 12.60
C ALA A 407 13.73 16.25 12.24
N LYS A 408 13.11 15.08 12.47
CA LYS A 408 13.76 13.78 12.39
C LYS A 408 12.85 12.73 11.78
N MET A 409 13.45 11.78 11.09
CA MET A 409 12.88 10.45 10.92
C MET A 409 12.90 9.78 12.30
N VAL A 410 11.79 9.19 12.74
CA VAL A 410 11.72 8.52 14.06
C VAL A 410 11.18 7.12 13.90
N PHE A 411 11.79 6.18 14.63
CA PHE A 411 11.46 4.76 14.63
C PHE A 411 11.14 4.30 16.06
N LEU A 412 10.12 3.47 16.18
CA LEU A 412 9.78 2.67 17.36
C LEU A 412 10.14 1.22 17.04
N GLU A 413 10.91 0.60 17.92
CA GLU A 413 11.47 -0.74 17.72
C GLU A 413 11.45 -1.51 19.04
N ARG A 414 11.01 -2.77 19.02
CA ARG A 414 10.94 -3.60 20.24
C ARG A 414 12.30 -4.15 20.69
N SER A 415 13.21 -4.40 19.75
CA SER A 415 14.48 -5.10 19.94
C SER A 415 15.72 -4.21 19.84
N GLY A 416 15.55 -2.91 19.52
CA GLY A 416 16.65 -1.95 19.45
C GLY A 416 17.20 -1.57 20.83
N ALA A 417 18.44 -1.08 20.87
CA ALA A 417 19.09 -0.61 22.10
C ALA A 417 18.39 0.61 22.78
N ARG A 418 17.39 1.19 22.11
CA ARG A 418 16.45 2.19 22.62
C ARG A 418 15.07 1.89 22.02
N ALA A 419 14.01 2.04 22.79
CA ALA A 419 12.63 1.88 22.30
C ALA A 419 12.18 3.01 21.33
N ILE A 420 12.95 4.10 21.24
CA ILE A 420 12.80 5.16 20.25
C ILE A 420 14.17 5.47 19.66
N ASN A 421 14.30 5.29 18.35
CA ASN A 421 15.47 5.69 17.55
C ASN A 421 15.08 6.82 16.59
N SER A 422 16.07 7.59 16.11
CA SER A 422 15.79 8.72 15.21
C SER A 422 17.01 9.16 14.43
N ASP A 423 16.79 9.49 13.16
CA ASP A 423 17.80 9.97 12.22
C ASP A 423 17.48 11.37 11.71
N SER A 424 18.52 12.08 11.25
CA SER A 424 18.33 13.30 10.48
C SER A 424 17.60 13.03 9.17
N LEU A 425 16.68 13.92 8.81
CA LEU A 425 15.96 13.84 7.55
C LEU A 425 16.97 13.98 6.39
N LYS A 426 16.90 13.06 5.42
CA LYS A 426 17.72 13.10 4.22
C LYS A 426 17.20 14.19 3.26
N PRO A 427 18.07 14.81 2.44
CA PRO A 427 17.65 15.72 1.37
C PRO A 427 16.86 14.97 0.27
N PRO A 428 16.17 15.66 -0.64
CA PRO A 428 15.50 15.03 -1.77
C PRO A 428 16.47 14.21 -2.62
N ASN A 429 16.09 12.98 -2.99
CA ASN A 429 16.83 12.17 -3.93
C ASN A 429 16.70 12.78 -5.35
N PRO A 430 17.80 13.23 -5.99
CA PRO A 430 17.74 13.86 -7.32
C PRO A 430 17.21 12.95 -8.44
N ASN A 431 17.22 11.63 -8.22
CA ASN A 431 16.74 10.63 -9.17
C ASN A 431 15.33 10.11 -8.81
N CYS A 432 14.65 10.71 -7.83
CA CYS A 432 13.29 10.30 -7.45
C CYS A 432 12.24 10.80 -8.47
N PRO A 433 11.53 9.91 -9.19
CA PRO A 433 10.60 10.31 -10.26
C PRO A 433 9.36 11.08 -9.78
N VAL A 434 9.18 11.26 -8.46
CA VAL A 434 8.03 11.95 -7.86
C VAL A 434 8.39 13.34 -7.29
N CYS A 435 9.66 13.58 -6.90
CA CYS A 435 10.03 14.85 -6.24
C CYS A 435 11.32 15.54 -6.73
N SER A 436 12.07 14.97 -7.67
CA SER A 436 13.06 15.75 -8.43
C SER A 436 12.44 16.49 -9.63
N VAL A 437 11.17 16.20 -9.93
CA VAL A 437 10.40 16.82 -11.01
C VAL A 437 10.19 18.32 -10.80
N ALA A 438 10.26 19.08 -11.89
CA ALA A 438 9.70 20.43 -11.92
C ALA A 438 8.16 20.33 -11.87
N MET A 439 7.49 21.31 -11.28
CA MET A 439 6.02 21.34 -11.21
C MET A 439 5.49 22.71 -11.61
N GLY A 440 4.50 22.71 -12.50
CA GLY A 440 3.81 23.90 -12.99
C GLY A 440 2.30 23.77 -13.00
N ARG A 441 1.63 24.86 -13.39
CA ARG A 441 0.18 24.94 -13.55
C ARG A 441 -0.17 25.58 -14.88
N VAL A 442 -1.13 25.00 -15.58
CA VAL A 442 -1.55 25.42 -16.91
C VAL A 442 -3.08 25.57 -16.96
N GLU A 443 -3.55 26.77 -17.30
CA GLU A 443 -4.98 27.03 -17.53
C GLU A 443 -5.35 26.62 -18.96
N ILE A 444 -6.40 25.81 -19.13
CA ILE A 444 -6.77 25.17 -20.41
C ILE A 444 -8.28 25.30 -20.67
N ASP A 445 -8.68 25.87 -21.83
CA ASP A 445 -10.05 25.74 -22.34
C ASP A 445 -10.20 24.42 -23.12
N LEU A 446 -10.60 23.36 -22.41
CA LEU A 446 -10.85 22.01 -22.94
C LEU A 446 -11.87 21.94 -24.09
N ARG A 447 -12.60 23.04 -24.39
CA ARG A 447 -13.53 23.11 -25.53
C ARG A 447 -12.80 23.38 -26.86
N ARG A 448 -11.63 24.05 -26.82
CA ARG A 448 -10.85 24.48 -27.99
C ARG A 448 -9.39 24.00 -28.01
N ALA A 449 -8.78 23.75 -26.86
CA ALA A 449 -7.34 23.49 -26.73
C ALA A 449 -6.92 22.14 -27.32
N THR A 450 -5.97 22.17 -28.25
CA THR A 450 -5.35 20.98 -28.85
C THR A 450 -4.02 20.64 -28.22
N LEU A 451 -3.53 19.42 -28.46
CA LEU A 451 -2.18 19.02 -28.06
C LEU A 451 -1.10 19.90 -28.70
N ASN A 452 -1.31 20.36 -29.93
CA ASN A 452 -0.44 21.34 -30.60
C ASN A 452 -0.33 22.66 -29.81
N ASN A 453 -1.38 23.12 -29.12
CA ASN A 453 -1.26 24.31 -28.27
C ASN A 453 -0.36 24.05 -27.04
N LEU A 454 -0.34 22.83 -26.52
CA LEU A 454 0.55 22.51 -25.40
C LEU A 454 2.00 22.43 -25.87
N VAL A 455 2.24 21.72 -26.97
CA VAL A 455 3.56 21.58 -27.61
C VAL A 455 4.13 22.94 -28.04
N GLU A 456 3.41 23.69 -28.88
CA GLU A 456 3.93 24.95 -29.45
C GLU A 456 3.79 26.13 -28.49
N ASP A 457 2.58 26.47 -28.05
CA ASP A 457 2.35 27.71 -27.30
C ASP A 457 2.98 27.69 -25.89
N VAL A 458 3.21 26.52 -25.29
CA VAL A 458 3.77 26.37 -23.93
C VAL A 458 5.15 25.74 -23.93
N LEU A 459 5.29 24.48 -24.38
CA LEU A 459 6.54 23.73 -24.19
C LEU A 459 7.69 24.30 -25.03
N ARG A 460 7.51 24.44 -26.35
CA ARG A 460 8.51 25.04 -27.25
C ARG A 460 8.61 26.56 -27.04
N SER A 461 7.49 27.30 -27.07
CA SER A 461 7.53 28.78 -27.03
C SER A 461 7.88 29.39 -25.66
N GLN A 462 7.27 28.91 -24.56
CA GLN A 462 7.46 29.52 -23.23
C GLN A 462 8.55 28.82 -22.41
N LEU A 463 8.57 27.49 -22.41
CA LEU A 463 9.47 26.66 -21.60
C LEU A 463 10.70 26.14 -22.37
N ARG A 464 10.84 26.51 -23.65
CA ARG A 464 12.01 26.26 -24.51
C ARG A 464 12.44 24.79 -24.56
N TYR A 465 11.46 23.89 -24.69
CA TYR A 465 11.72 22.52 -25.12
C TYR A 465 12.20 22.48 -26.58
N GLY A 466 13.06 21.51 -26.88
CA GLY A 466 13.52 21.23 -28.24
C GLY A 466 12.51 20.40 -29.03
N GLU A 467 13.03 19.46 -29.82
CA GLU A 467 12.22 18.53 -30.61
C GLU A 467 12.06 17.18 -29.88
N GLU A 468 13.07 16.73 -29.14
CA GLU A 468 13.12 15.42 -28.45
C GLU A 468 12.52 15.47 -27.03
N PHE A 469 11.19 15.34 -26.94
CA PHE A 469 10.47 15.16 -25.67
C PHE A 469 9.13 14.45 -25.84
N SER A 470 8.74 13.62 -24.87
CA SER A 470 7.41 13.00 -24.80
C SER A 470 6.49 13.70 -23.78
N ILE A 471 5.17 13.56 -23.97
CA ILE A 471 4.13 13.96 -22.99
C ILE A 471 3.24 12.76 -22.70
N SER A 472 3.05 12.44 -21.42
CA SER A 472 2.15 11.39 -20.95
C SER A 472 1.12 11.90 -19.95
N ASN A 473 0.00 11.19 -19.83
CA ASN A 473 -1.01 11.37 -18.80
C ASN A 473 -1.40 10.02 -18.17
N ALA A 474 -2.46 9.97 -17.37
CA ALA A 474 -2.90 8.74 -16.69
C ALA A 474 -3.38 7.60 -17.62
N LEU A 475 -3.51 7.84 -18.93
CA LEU A 475 -3.84 6.84 -19.95
C LEU A 475 -2.62 6.41 -20.79
N GLY A 476 -1.43 6.96 -20.53
CA GLY A 476 -0.20 6.70 -21.29
C GLY A 476 0.33 7.92 -22.06
N THR A 477 1.18 7.67 -23.04
CA THR A 477 1.81 8.71 -23.89
C THR A 477 0.80 9.31 -24.87
N ILE A 478 0.70 10.65 -24.87
CA ILE A 478 -0.19 11.42 -25.75
C ILE A 478 0.58 12.24 -26.80
N TYR A 479 1.85 12.58 -26.54
CA TYR A 479 2.79 13.15 -27.52
C TYR A 479 4.12 12.42 -27.42
N ASP A 480 4.74 12.22 -28.58
CA ASP A 480 6.07 11.67 -28.80
C ASP A 480 6.54 12.22 -30.16
N PRO A 481 7.84 12.44 -30.42
CA PRO A 481 8.32 12.83 -31.75
C PRO A 481 7.88 11.87 -32.87
N ASP A 482 7.72 10.58 -32.60
CA ASP A 482 7.20 9.58 -33.55
C ASP A 482 5.66 9.51 -33.58
N LEU A 483 4.93 10.27 -32.73
CA LEU A 483 3.47 10.21 -32.56
C LEU A 483 2.76 11.57 -32.75
N GLU A 484 3.07 12.27 -33.83
CA GLU A 484 2.48 13.59 -34.14
C GLU A 484 0.97 13.57 -34.47
N ASP A 485 0.38 12.41 -34.79
CA ASP A 485 -1.04 12.22 -35.12
C ASP A 485 -2.02 12.75 -34.06
N ASN A 486 -1.55 12.94 -32.82
CA ASN A 486 -2.35 13.50 -31.72
C ASN A 486 -2.36 15.04 -31.68
N LEU A 487 -1.41 15.73 -32.34
CA LEU A 487 -1.28 17.20 -32.30
C LEU A 487 -2.60 17.96 -32.59
N PRO A 488 -3.39 17.64 -33.64
CA PRO A 488 -4.64 18.36 -33.93
C PRO A 488 -5.81 17.96 -33.02
N LYS A 489 -5.69 16.88 -32.22
CA LYS A 489 -6.78 16.40 -31.34
C LYS A 489 -6.90 17.31 -30.11
N LYS A 490 -8.10 17.45 -29.57
CA LYS A 490 -8.29 18.24 -28.34
C LYS A 490 -7.73 17.49 -27.15
N LEU A 491 -7.19 18.23 -26.18
CA LEU A 491 -6.68 17.62 -24.94
C LEU A 491 -7.78 16.83 -24.20
N ARG A 492 -9.04 17.29 -24.24
CA ARG A 492 -10.20 16.56 -23.73
C ARG A 492 -10.38 15.17 -24.37
N ASP A 493 -10.18 15.10 -25.68
CA ASP A 493 -10.38 13.88 -26.46
C ASP A 493 -9.21 12.88 -26.23
N LEU A 494 -8.07 13.39 -25.75
CA LEU A 494 -6.90 12.64 -25.25
C LEU A 494 -7.00 12.33 -23.73
N GLY A 495 -8.20 12.42 -23.16
CA GLY A 495 -8.49 12.07 -21.76
C GLY A 495 -8.13 13.13 -20.71
N VAL A 496 -7.61 14.29 -21.11
CA VAL A 496 -7.24 15.39 -20.19
C VAL A 496 -8.49 16.07 -19.63
N LYS A 497 -8.54 16.23 -18.32
CA LYS A 497 -9.65 16.82 -17.54
C LYS A 497 -9.10 17.92 -16.62
N ASP A 498 -9.98 18.60 -15.90
CA ASP A 498 -9.57 19.44 -14.77
C ASP A 498 -8.75 18.62 -13.75
N GLU A 499 -7.80 19.26 -13.07
CA GLU A 499 -6.85 18.66 -12.10
C GLU A 499 -6.05 17.46 -12.63
N SER A 500 -5.97 17.26 -13.95
CA SER A 500 -5.12 16.22 -14.55
C SER A 500 -3.65 16.58 -14.46
N PHE A 501 -2.80 15.58 -14.20
CA PHE A 501 -1.35 15.72 -14.25
C PHE A 501 -0.85 15.26 -15.62
N LEU A 502 -0.12 16.13 -16.31
CA LEU A 502 0.60 15.82 -17.55
C LEU A 502 2.09 15.76 -17.23
N THR A 503 2.76 14.66 -17.58
CA THR A 503 4.21 14.47 -17.35
C THR A 503 4.94 14.67 -18.66
N VAL A 504 5.84 15.65 -18.72
CA VAL A 504 6.73 15.89 -19.87
C VAL A 504 8.11 15.34 -19.53
N VAL A 505 8.64 14.48 -20.40
CA VAL A 505 9.97 13.89 -20.27
C VAL A 505 10.87 14.51 -21.34
N ASP A 506 11.95 15.15 -20.90
CA ASP A 506 13.00 15.68 -21.78
C ASP A 506 13.96 14.55 -22.12
N GLU A 507 14.21 14.32 -23.41
CA GLU A 507 14.90 13.14 -23.95
C GLU A 507 16.20 13.47 -24.73
N ASP A 508 16.41 14.77 -25.02
CA ASP A 508 17.67 15.43 -25.43
C ASP A 508 18.91 14.94 -24.62
N ASP A 509 20.09 14.88 -25.27
CA ASP A 509 21.42 14.48 -24.76
C ASP A 509 21.79 15.01 -23.35
N GLU A 510 21.36 16.22 -22.97
CA GLU A 510 21.52 16.74 -21.60
C GLU A 510 20.16 16.99 -20.91
N PRO A 511 19.37 15.96 -20.61
CA PRO A 511 17.93 16.12 -20.42
C PRO A 511 17.59 16.89 -19.14
N ARG A 512 16.53 17.70 -19.16
CA ARG A 512 15.93 18.32 -17.97
C ARG A 512 15.23 17.32 -17.08
N VAL A 513 15.08 17.70 -15.80
CA VAL A 513 14.19 16.98 -14.88
C VAL A 513 12.78 16.95 -15.47
N ASN A 514 12.08 15.83 -15.28
CA ASN A 514 10.74 15.68 -15.81
C ASN A 514 9.84 16.80 -15.25
N LEU A 515 8.88 17.27 -16.04
CA LEU A 515 7.99 18.36 -15.70
C LEU A 515 6.57 17.83 -15.50
N GLU A 516 6.00 18.00 -14.32
CA GLU A 516 4.56 17.82 -14.11
C GLU A 516 3.82 19.15 -14.33
N LEU A 517 2.91 19.18 -15.30
CA LEU A 517 1.93 20.25 -15.47
C LEU A 517 0.59 19.83 -14.88
N ILE A 518 0.14 20.56 -13.86
CA ILE A 518 -1.19 20.41 -13.28
C ILE A 518 -2.18 21.23 -14.13
N VAL A 519 -3.16 20.56 -14.70
CA VAL A 519 -4.19 21.16 -15.56
C VAL A 519 -5.26 21.84 -14.70
N LYS A 520 -5.64 23.06 -15.10
CA LYS A 520 -6.70 23.85 -14.48
C LYS A 520 -7.70 24.27 -15.55
N ALA A 521 -8.84 23.60 -15.60
CA ALA A 521 -9.85 23.70 -16.65
C ALA A 521 -11.27 23.85 -16.05
N PRO A 522 -11.53 24.91 -15.26
CA PRO A 522 -12.79 25.07 -14.53
C PRO A 522 -14.00 25.14 -15.46
N GLU A 523 -14.90 24.15 -15.36
CA GLU A 523 -16.02 23.96 -16.29
C GLU A 523 -17.00 25.15 -16.36
N ASP A 524 -17.19 25.83 -15.22
CA ASP A 524 -18.11 26.95 -15.00
C ASP A 524 -17.56 28.32 -15.39
N ARG A 525 -16.31 28.43 -15.88
CA ARG A 525 -15.77 29.71 -16.34
C ARG A 525 -16.57 30.19 -17.56
N SER A 526 -16.91 31.47 -17.59
CA SER A 526 -17.31 32.15 -18.83
C SER A 526 -16.33 31.76 -19.94
N PRO A 527 -16.79 31.38 -21.15
CA PRO A 527 -15.87 30.99 -22.21
C PRO A 527 -14.88 32.13 -22.44
N LEU A 528 -13.58 31.80 -22.44
CA LEU A 528 -12.53 32.76 -22.77
C LEU A 528 -12.90 33.45 -24.08
N SER A 529 -12.58 34.73 -24.20
CA SER A 529 -12.81 35.46 -25.45
C SER A 529 -12.14 34.73 -26.62
N ASN A 530 -12.61 34.97 -27.84
CA ASN A 530 -11.98 34.35 -29.03
C ASN A 530 -10.58 34.96 -29.33
N GLU A 531 -10.15 35.95 -28.56
CA GLU A 531 -8.84 36.60 -28.62
C GLU A 531 -7.85 36.05 -27.57
N GLU A 532 -8.34 35.39 -26.51
CA GLU A 532 -7.50 34.76 -25.49
C GLU A 532 -6.97 33.40 -25.95
N LYS A 533 -5.70 33.12 -25.61
CA LYS A 533 -5.05 31.84 -25.95
C LYS A 533 -5.81 30.65 -25.34
N PRO A 534 -5.91 29.52 -26.05
CA PRO A 534 -6.61 28.32 -25.57
C PRO A 534 -5.92 27.64 -24.38
N ILE A 535 -4.62 27.89 -24.21
CA ILE A 535 -3.77 27.39 -23.14
C ILE A 535 -2.89 28.56 -22.66
N SER A 536 -2.70 28.70 -21.35
CA SER A 536 -1.72 29.61 -20.77
C SER A 536 -1.07 29.05 -19.50
N LEU A 537 0.16 29.43 -19.23
CA LEU A 537 0.91 28.98 -18.06
C LEU A 537 0.73 29.98 -16.91
N GLU A 538 0.34 29.54 -15.70
CA GLU A 538 0.05 30.46 -14.59
C GLU A 538 1.29 31.29 -14.19
N LYS A 539 2.47 30.66 -14.20
CA LYS A 539 3.76 31.22 -13.74
C LYS A 539 4.90 30.55 -14.50
N ALA A 540 5.96 31.30 -14.77
CA ALA A 540 7.20 30.73 -15.28
C ALA A 540 7.74 29.66 -14.30
N ILE A 541 8.25 28.56 -14.86
CA ILE A 541 8.79 27.41 -14.12
C ILE A 541 10.31 27.40 -14.33
N ASP A 542 11.07 27.17 -13.26
CA ASP A 542 12.47 26.80 -13.36
C ASP A 542 12.58 25.28 -13.50
N ILE A 543 13.27 24.81 -14.55
CA ILE A 543 13.36 23.39 -14.93
C ILE A 543 14.84 23.03 -15.08
N PRO A 544 15.52 22.58 -14.01
CA PRO A 544 16.95 22.30 -14.05
C PRO A 544 17.28 21.09 -14.94
N ARG A 545 18.52 21.04 -15.44
CA ARG A 545 19.06 19.82 -16.09
C ARG A 545 19.20 18.68 -15.05
N LYS A 546 18.96 17.43 -15.47
CA LYS A 546 19.18 16.23 -14.64
C LYS A 546 20.67 16.20 -14.21
N PRO A 547 21.01 15.76 -12.99
CA PRO A 547 22.39 15.58 -12.60
C PRO A 547 23.06 14.54 -13.51
N LYS A 548 24.28 14.83 -13.97
CA LYS A 548 25.04 13.82 -14.73
C LYS A 548 25.31 12.61 -13.83
N ALA A 549 24.96 11.42 -14.32
CA ALA A 549 25.19 10.18 -13.59
C ALA A 549 26.69 10.04 -13.26
N PRO A 550 27.05 9.55 -12.06
CA PRO A 550 28.45 9.32 -11.72
C PRO A 550 29.02 8.28 -12.69
N THR A 551 30.10 8.63 -13.39
CA THR A 551 30.79 7.70 -14.30
C THR A 551 31.15 6.43 -13.53
N PRO A 552 30.75 5.23 -14.02
CA PRO A 552 31.12 3.99 -13.35
C PRO A 552 32.64 3.91 -13.24
N ALA A 553 33.14 3.62 -12.04
CA ALA A 553 34.57 3.46 -11.81
C ALA A 553 35.08 2.30 -12.68
N PRO A 554 36.25 2.44 -13.34
CA PRO A 554 36.80 1.35 -14.15
C PRO A 554 37.03 0.12 -13.25
N PRO A 555 36.68 -1.09 -13.71
CA PRO A 555 36.71 -2.28 -12.86
C PRO A 555 38.14 -2.56 -12.38
N THR A 556 38.33 -2.49 -11.06
CA THR A 556 39.59 -2.90 -10.43
C THR A 556 39.75 -4.41 -10.55
N LEU A 557 40.62 -4.83 -11.47
CA LEU A 557 41.05 -6.22 -11.58
C LEU A 557 41.58 -6.73 -10.22
N PRO A 558 41.24 -7.95 -9.79
CA PRO A 558 41.74 -8.49 -8.53
C PRO A 558 43.25 -8.72 -8.63
N GLU A 559 44.01 -8.17 -7.69
CA GLU A 559 45.46 -8.39 -7.62
C GLU A 559 45.77 -9.87 -7.34
N THR A 560 46.69 -10.44 -8.12
CA THR A 560 47.10 -11.83 -7.97
C THR A 560 48.03 -12.00 -6.77
N VAL A 561 47.53 -12.73 -5.76
CA VAL A 561 48.34 -13.12 -4.60
C VAL A 561 49.55 -13.92 -5.07
N SER A 562 50.74 -13.35 -4.88
CA SER A 562 52.02 -14.02 -5.14
C SER A 562 52.75 -14.27 -3.83
N ASP A 563 52.92 -15.55 -3.52
CA ASP A 563 53.66 -16.02 -2.36
C ASP A 563 55.17 -15.91 -2.65
N THR A 564 55.97 -15.29 -1.77
CA THR A 564 57.30 -15.79 -1.36
C THR A 564 58.00 -14.93 -0.28
N THR A 565 58.15 -15.52 0.91
CA THR A 565 59.36 -15.51 1.77
C THR A 565 60.21 -14.23 1.97
N GLY A 566 60.39 -13.78 3.23
CA GLY A 566 61.77 -13.49 3.70
C GLY A 566 62.04 -12.41 4.77
N VAL A 567 62.36 -12.87 5.99
CA VAL A 567 63.45 -12.33 6.86
C VAL A 567 63.35 -10.90 7.48
N LYS A 568 62.86 -10.87 8.73
CA LYS A 568 63.41 -10.20 9.95
C LYS A 568 63.87 -8.71 9.93
N ARG A 569 63.13 -7.94 10.77
CA ARG A 569 63.60 -7.00 11.84
C ARG A 569 64.56 -5.84 11.51
N LYS A 570 64.13 -4.64 11.89
CA LYS A 570 64.72 -3.89 13.02
C LYS A 570 63.70 -2.93 13.68
N LEU A 571 63.88 -2.66 14.98
CA LEU A 571 63.37 -1.45 15.64
C LEU A 571 64.57 -0.50 15.87
N GLU A 572 64.31 0.80 16.01
CA GLU A 572 65.13 1.74 16.77
C GLU A 572 64.30 3.00 17.10
N GLU A 573 64.69 3.74 18.15
CA GLU A 573 63.85 4.70 18.89
C GLU A 573 64.64 5.98 19.27
N THR A 574 64.04 7.13 19.61
CA THR A 574 62.60 7.44 19.83
C THR A 574 62.09 8.48 18.81
N GLU A 575 61.50 9.68 19.03
CA GLU A 575 61.13 10.55 20.18
C GLU A 575 59.65 11.04 20.06
N ILE A 576 59.21 12.03 20.85
CA ILE A 576 57.79 12.42 21.02
C ILE A 576 57.61 13.95 20.91
N ASN A 577 56.50 14.39 20.29
CA ASN A 577 55.79 15.59 20.74
C ASN A 577 54.29 15.58 20.40
N GLN A 578 53.56 16.38 21.18
CA GLN A 578 52.10 16.62 21.29
C GLN A 578 51.36 16.87 19.94
N GLU A 579 50.04 16.75 19.80
CA GLU A 579 48.95 16.81 20.81
C GLU A 579 47.63 16.10 20.35
N ASP A 580 46.72 15.83 21.30
CA ASP A 580 45.26 15.52 21.21
C ASP A 580 44.61 14.79 20.01
N ALA A 581 44.01 13.62 20.29
CA ALA A 581 42.55 13.36 20.09
C ALA A 581 42.11 11.97 20.62
N ASP A 582 40.92 11.89 21.25
CA ASP A 582 40.30 10.65 21.75
C ASP A 582 39.65 9.78 20.65
N VAL A 583 39.98 8.48 20.59
CA VAL A 583 39.08 7.44 20.06
C VAL A 583 39.05 6.24 21.01
N LYS A 584 37.86 5.87 21.48
CA LYS A 584 37.67 4.84 22.51
C LYS A 584 37.89 3.43 21.96
N ARG A 585 38.66 2.60 22.67
CA ARG A 585 38.73 1.16 22.44
C ARG A 585 37.42 0.47 22.80
N ILE A 586 37.06 -0.53 22.00
CA ILE A 586 36.01 -1.51 22.30
C ILE A 586 36.45 -2.32 23.52
N HIS A 587 35.60 -2.40 24.54
CA HIS A 587 35.82 -3.27 25.71
C HIS A 587 34.88 -4.48 25.65
N THR A 588 35.43 -5.64 25.28
CA THR A 588 34.80 -6.93 25.54
C THR A 588 34.88 -7.24 27.03
N ASN A 589 33.76 -7.59 27.66
CA ASN A 589 33.73 -8.07 29.05
C ASN A 589 32.97 -9.41 29.14
N LYS A 590 33.61 -10.41 29.76
CA LYS A 590 32.98 -11.67 30.18
C LYS A 590 32.65 -11.61 31.67
N ALA A 591 31.38 -11.79 32.03
CA ALA A 591 30.90 -12.15 33.37
C ALA A 591 29.39 -12.47 33.26
N ALA A 592 28.79 -13.36 34.05
CA ALA A 592 29.32 -14.50 34.83
C ALA A 592 28.13 -15.45 35.10
N ASN A 593 28.39 -16.69 35.53
CA ASN A 593 27.29 -17.60 35.91
C ASN A 593 26.57 -17.06 37.16
N GLY A 594 25.24 -16.94 37.07
CA GLY A 594 24.33 -16.73 38.20
C GLY A 594 23.12 -17.64 38.02
N ASP A 595 22.86 -18.48 39.01
CA ASP A 595 21.78 -19.47 39.02
C ASP A 595 20.55 -18.85 39.71
N ASP A 596 19.46 -18.62 38.97
CA ASP A 596 18.14 -18.37 39.54
C ASP A 596 17.02 -18.83 38.58
N GLY A 597 15.97 -19.42 39.16
CA GLY A 597 15.10 -20.38 38.49
C GLY A 597 13.87 -19.80 37.80
N THR A 598 14.04 -19.13 36.65
CA THR A 598 12.93 -18.84 35.72
C THR A 598 13.32 -19.08 34.27
N GLN A 599 12.75 -20.14 33.66
CA GLN A 599 12.95 -20.45 32.25
C GLN A 599 12.10 -19.51 31.36
N PRO A 600 12.69 -18.71 30.45
CA PRO A 600 11.94 -18.15 29.34
C PRO A 600 11.68 -19.23 28.29
N ILE A 601 10.47 -19.26 27.74
CA ILE A 601 10.16 -20.14 26.60
C ILE A 601 10.89 -19.58 25.38
N VAL A 602 11.90 -20.31 24.91
CA VAL A 602 12.55 -20.06 23.62
C VAL A 602 11.64 -20.62 22.53
N LEU A 603 11.36 -19.81 21.51
CA LEU A 603 10.81 -20.26 20.25
C LEU A 603 11.97 -20.25 19.24
N ASP A 604 12.33 -21.42 18.71
CA ASP A 604 13.34 -21.53 17.68
C ASP A 604 12.77 -21.08 16.34
N GLU A 605 13.13 -19.88 15.89
CA GLU A 605 12.99 -19.49 14.48
C GLU A 605 14.12 -20.14 13.68
N ALA A 606 13.84 -21.29 13.07
CA ALA A 606 14.81 -22.07 12.30
C ALA A 606 15.20 -21.40 10.96
N ASP A 607 16.41 -21.69 10.48
CA ASP A 607 17.07 -20.97 9.38
C ASP A 607 16.28 -20.91 8.06
N GLY A 608 16.05 -19.69 7.57
CA GLY A 608 15.64 -19.39 6.19
C GLY A 608 16.76 -18.69 5.44
N GLY A 609 17.74 -19.46 4.94
CA GLY A 609 18.97 -18.93 4.34
C GLY A 609 18.73 -18.06 3.10
N ALA A 610 19.45 -16.94 3.02
CA ALA A 610 19.46 -16.08 1.84
C ALA A 610 20.20 -16.77 0.68
N ILE A 611 19.50 -17.01 -0.44
CA ILE A 611 20.14 -17.36 -1.71
C ILE A 611 20.58 -16.06 -2.37
N LEU A 612 21.89 -15.84 -2.40
CA LEU A 612 22.50 -14.90 -3.34
C LEU A 612 22.40 -15.52 -4.74
N ILE A 613 21.94 -14.72 -5.70
CA ILE A 613 22.12 -14.98 -7.13
C ILE A 613 23.03 -13.86 -7.62
N ASP A 614 24.23 -14.22 -8.05
CA ASP A 614 25.11 -13.35 -8.81
C ASP A 614 24.72 -13.42 -10.30
N ASP A 615 24.81 -12.27 -10.99
CA ASP A 615 24.52 -12.00 -12.41
C ASP A 615 23.08 -12.30 -12.93
#